data_AF-A0A124E0Z3-F1
#
_entry.id   AF-A0A124E0Z3-F1
#
_cell.length_a   1.000
_cell.length_b   1.000
_cell.length_c   1.000
_cell.angle_alpha   90.00
_cell.angle_beta   90.00
_cell.angle_gamma   90.00
#
_symmetry.space_group_name_H-M   'P 1'
#
loop_
_entity.id
_entity.type
_entity.pdbx_description
1 polymer ?
#
loop_
_entity_poly.entity_id
_entity_poly.type
_entity_poly.pdbx_seq_one_letter_code
_entity_poly.pdbx_strand_id
1 'polypeptide(L)'
;MTKALELTVPVDTLAMEFTREFDAPVTALFRAHAEPDLVTRWLGPHDITMTIEHWDFRTGGGYRYVHARAGEQYRFNGVFHTVRADELIIQTFEFEGAPDMVNIEFMWFDDLGAGRSRLRGRSICPNTQARDALLSSGMESGMVDSYERLDALLPTP
;
A
#
# COMPACT_ATOMS: atom_id res chain seq x y z
N MET A 1 13.56 8.01 43.49
CA MET A 1 14.19 8.02 42.16
C MET A 1 13.17 8.49 41.15
N THR A 2 13.37 9.66 40.57
CA THR A 2 12.46 10.25 39.59
C THR A 2 12.62 9.48 38.28
N LYS A 3 11.55 8.80 37.82
CA LYS A 3 11.53 8.14 36.51
C LYS A 3 11.48 9.23 35.43
N ALA A 4 12.64 9.74 35.02
CA ALA A 4 12.71 10.74 33.95
C ALA A 4 12.30 10.11 32.62
N LEU A 5 11.43 10.80 31.88
CA LEU A 5 11.12 10.46 30.50
C LEU A 5 12.34 10.80 29.64
N GLU A 6 12.91 9.80 28.96
CA GLU A 6 13.92 9.99 27.93
C GLU A 6 13.19 10.17 26.59
N LEU A 7 13.19 11.40 26.08
CA LEU A 7 12.60 11.75 24.79
C LEU A 7 13.72 11.91 23.77
N THR A 8 13.85 10.94 22.86
CA THR A 8 14.77 11.01 21.73
C THR A 8 13.95 11.31 20.48
N VAL A 9 14.37 12.32 19.70
CA VAL A 9 13.79 12.64 18.39
C VAL A 9 14.83 12.29 17.33
N PRO A 10 14.96 11.00 16.96
CA PRO A 10 15.93 10.59 15.95
C PRO A 10 15.58 11.24 14.60
N VAL A 11 16.58 11.79 13.92
CA VAL A 11 16.46 12.21 12.52
C VAL A 11 16.75 10.99 11.67
N ASP A 12 15.75 10.14 11.49
CA ASP A 12 15.87 9.01 10.59
C ASP A 12 14.62 8.87 9.72
N THR A 13 14.86 8.69 8.43
CA THR A 13 13.88 8.54 7.35
C THR A 13 13.24 7.17 7.41
N LEU A 14 12.45 6.92 8.46
CA LEU A 14 11.56 5.76 8.56
C LEU A 14 10.49 5.76 7.46
N ALA A 15 10.32 6.90 6.78
CA ALA A 15 9.43 7.08 5.67
C ALA A 15 10.11 6.70 4.34
N MET A 16 9.41 5.89 3.55
CA MET A 16 9.63 5.67 2.13
C MET A 16 8.56 6.45 1.36
N GLU A 17 8.95 7.17 0.32
CA GLU A 17 8.02 7.97 -0.51
C GLU A 17 8.05 7.47 -1.95
N PHE A 18 6.89 7.44 -2.59
CA PHE A 18 6.76 7.04 -3.99
C PHE A 18 5.77 7.93 -4.72
N THR A 19 5.90 8.02 -6.04
CA THR A 19 4.97 8.76 -6.89
C THR A 19 4.89 8.09 -8.26
N ARG A 20 3.67 7.93 -8.77
CA ARG A 20 3.42 7.37 -10.11
C ARG A 20 2.25 8.11 -10.77
N GLU A 21 2.38 8.41 -12.05
CA GLU A 21 1.29 8.95 -12.87
C GLU A 21 0.63 7.83 -13.68
N PHE A 22 -0.66 7.99 -13.95
CA PHE A 22 -1.50 7.06 -14.71
C PHE A 22 -2.28 7.83 -15.77
N ASP A 23 -2.37 7.27 -16.97
CA ASP A 23 -3.24 7.78 -18.04
C ASP A 23 -4.67 7.23 -17.85
N ALA A 24 -5.27 7.56 -16.70
CA ALA A 24 -6.64 7.22 -16.35
C ALA A 24 -7.22 8.26 -15.37
N PRO A 25 -8.57 8.46 -15.35
CA PRO A 25 -9.22 9.34 -14.39
C PRO A 25 -8.96 8.91 -12.93
N VAL A 26 -8.85 9.89 -12.02
CA VAL A 26 -8.59 9.64 -10.59
C VAL A 26 -9.64 8.71 -9.96
N THR A 27 -10.89 8.81 -10.41
CA THR A 27 -12.00 7.94 -9.98
C THR A 27 -11.77 6.48 -10.34
N ALA A 28 -11.20 6.19 -11.52
CA ALA A 28 -10.86 4.83 -11.92
C ALA A 28 -9.69 4.28 -11.08
N LEU A 29 -8.67 5.12 -10.85
CA LEU A 29 -7.52 4.78 -10.02
C LEU A 29 -7.94 4.48 -8.58
N PHE A 30 -8.80 5.30 -7.98
CA PHE A 30 -9.33 5.10 -6.63
C PHE A 30 -10.21 3.84 -6.57
N ARG A 31 -11.10 3.65 -7.55
CA ARG A 31 -11.96 2.45 -7.65
C ARG A 31 -11.12 1.16 -7.69
N ALA A 32 -9.97 1.17 -8.36
CA ALA A 32 -9.07 0.03 -8.42
C ALA A 32 -8.48 -0.36 -7.05
N HIS A 33 -8.39 0.57 -6.09
CA HIS A 33 -8.00 0.31 -4.70
C HIS A 33 -9.21 -0.08 -3.82
N ALA A 34 -10.41 0.36 -4.19
CA ALA A 34 -11.62 0.14 -3.41
C ALA A 34 -12.24 -1.26 -3.63
N GLU A 35 -12.32 -1.69 -4.89
CA GLU A 35 -13.07 -2.90 -5.26
C GLU A 35 -12.19 -4.16 -5.18
N PRO A 36 -12.56 -5.17 -4.37
CA PRO A 36 -11.73 -6.35 -4.16
C PRO A 36 -11.46 -7.12 -5.46
N ASP A 37 -12.43 -7.17 -6.37
CA ASP A 37 -12.30 -7.82 -7.68
C ASP A 37 -11.29 -7.10 -8.59
N LEU A 38 -11.08 -5.80 -8.40
CA LEU A 38 -10.04 -5.06 -9.11
C LEU A 38 -8.69 -5.21 -8.41
N VAL A 39 -8.66 -5.09 -7.08
CA VAL A 39 -7.44 -5.23 -6.26
C VAL A 39 -6.71 -6.55 -6.57
N THR A 40 -7.44 -7.67 -6.61
CA THR A 40 -6.87 -8.99 -6.92
C THR A 40 -6.22 -9.10 -8.30
N ARG A 41 -6.53 -8.19 -9.23
CA ARG A 41 -6.01 -8.22 -10.60
C ARG A 41 -4.71 -7.47 -10.77
N TRP A 42 -4.41 -6.48 -9.92
CA TRP A 42 -3.23 -5.63 -10.07
C TRP A 42 -2.25 -5.68 -8.90
N LEU A 43 -2.71 -5.94 -7.67
CA LEU A 43 -1.83 -5.89 -6.50
C LEU A 43 -0.95 -7.15 -6.44
N GLY A 44 0.35 -6.96 -6.58
CA GLY A 44 1.39 -7.99 -6.51
C GLY A 44 2.10 -8.27 -7.85
N PRO A 45 3.33 -8.84 -7.80
CA PRO A 45 4.13 -9.16 -9.00
C PRO A 45 3.39 -10.04 -10.02
N HIS A 46 3.82 -10.03 -11.28
CA HIS A 46 3.15 -10.75 -12.38
C HIS A 46 2.98 -12.27 -12.15
N ASP A 47 3.85 -12.88 -11.36
CA ASP A 47 3.85 -14.32 -11.09
C ASP A 47 3.19 -14.71 -9.76
N ILE A 48 2.49 -13.76 -9.12
CA ILE A 48 1.77 -13.98 -7.87
C ILE A 48 0.26 -14.10 -8.10
N THR A 49 -0.37 -15.03 -7.38
CA THR A 49 -1.83 -15.10 -7.26
C THR A 49 -2.25 -14.45 -5.95
N MET A 50 -3.15 -13.47 -6.02
CA MET A 50 -3.72 -12.81 -4.85
C MET A 50 -5.09 -13.41 -4.50
N THR A 51 -5.35 -13.65 -3.22
CA THR A 51 -6.67 -14.00 -2.68
C THR A 51 -6.99 -13.08 -1.51
N ILE A 52 -8.15 -12.41 -1.57
CA ILE A 52 -8.65 -11.57 -0.49
C ILE A 52 -9.46 -12.43 0.48
N GLU A 53 -9.10 -12.41 1.76
CA GLU A 53 -9.85 -13.07 2.84
C GLU A 53 -10.84 -12.09 3.50
N HIS A 54 -10.48 -10.81 3.58
CA HIS A 54 -11.32 -9.75 4.12
C HIS A 54 -10.98 -8.41 3.45
N TRP A 55 -12.00 -7.61 3.13
CA TRP A 55 -11.84 -6.28 2.51
C TRP A 55 -13.03 -5.37 2.84
N ASP A 56 -12.96 -4.71 3.99
CA ASP A 56 -13.94 -3.71 4.41
C ASP A 56 -13.41 -2.31 4.06
N PHE A 57 -13.51 -1.91 2.79
CA PHE A 57 -12.94 -0.66 2.28
C PHE A 57 -13.76 0.57 2.70
N ARG A 58 -13.63 0.95 3.97
CA ARG A 58 -14.21 2.16 4.55
C ARG A 58 -13.34 2.64 5.72
N THR A 59 -13.51 3.89 6.13
CA THR A 59 -12.90 4.39 7.37
C THR A 59 -13.23 3.48 8.55
N GLY A 60 -12.19 3.00 9.22
CA GLY A 60 -12.25 2.06 10.35
C GLY A 60 -12.46 0.59 9.95
N GLY A 61 -12.52 0.26 8.67
CA GLY A 61 -12.61 -1.11 8.18
C GLY A 61 -11.24 -1.81 8.13
N GLY A 62 -11.26 -3.15 8.08
CA GLY A 62 -10.06 -3.98 8.03
C GLY A 62 -9.86 -4.64 6.67
N TYR A 63 -8.67 -5.16 6.45
CA TYR A 63 -8.39 -6.05 5.33
C TYR A 63 -7.42 -7.17 5.69
N ARG A 64 -7.50 -8.26 4.94
CA ARG A 64 -6.56 -9.38 4.99
C ARG A 64 -6.50 -10.07 3.63
N TYR A 65 -5.30 -10.34 3.14
CA TYR A 65 -5.12 -11.04 1.86
C TYR A 65 -3.87 -11.93 1.87
N VAL A 66 -3.83 -12.83 0.89
CA VAL A 66 -2.75 -13.80 0.69
C VAL A 66 -2.19 -13.65 -0.71
N HIS A 67 -0.88 -13.58 -0.81
CA HIS A 67 -0.12 -13.71 -2.04
C HIS A 67 0.51 -15.10 -2.10
N ALA A 68 0.27 -15.84 -3.18
CA ALA A 68 0.82 -17.18 -3.39
C ALA A 68 1.75 -17.21 -4.61
N ARG A 69 2.96 -17.76 -4.44
CA ARG A 69 3.98 -17.92 -5.49
C ARG A 69 4.70 -19.25 -5.32
N ALA A 70 4.73 -20.07 -6.37
CA ALA A 70 5.48 -21.34 -6.38
C ALA A 70 5.26 -22.27 -5.17
N GLY A 71 4.05 -22.28 -4.59
CA GLY A 71 3.70 -23.08 -3.41
C GLY A 71 3.94 -22.39 -2.06
N GLU A 72 4.58 -21.23 -2.04
CA GLU A 72 4.71 -20.37 -0.85
C GLU A 72 3.54 -19.40 -0.73
N GLN A 73 3.18 -19.05 0.51
CA GLN A 73 2.12 -18.09 0.83
C GLN A 73 2.65 -16.98 1.74
N TYR A 74 2.32 -15.75 1.38
CA TYR A 74 2.64 -14.53 2.13
C TYR A 74 1.33 -13.85 2.51
N ARG A 75 1.11 -13.65 3.80
CA ARG A 75 -0.15 -13.10 4.34
C ARG A 75 0.07 -11.68 4.81
N PHE A 76 -0.89 -10.82 4.49
CA PHE A 76 -0.84 -9.41 4.83
C PHE A 76 -2.17 -9.00 5.45
N ASN A 77 -2.09 -8.09 6.42
CA ASN A 77 -3.27 -7.54 7.07
C ASN A 77 -3.09 -6.04 7.36
N GLY A 78 -4.21 -5.36 7.59
CA GLY A 78 -4.20 -3.98 8.04
C GLY A 78 -5.58 -3.41 8.26
N VAL A 79 -5.62 -2.12 8.62
CA VAL A 79 -6.85 -1.35 8.82
C VAL A 79 -6.81 -0.06 8.03
N PHE A 80 -7.94 0.29 7.42
CA PHE A 80 -8.13 1.58 6.78
C PHE A 80 -8.44 2.63 7.84
N HIS A 81 -7.42 3.39 8.26
CA HIS A 81 -7.61 4.49 9.19
C HIS A 81 -8.53 5.58 8.62
N THR A 82 -8.38 5.91 7.34
CA THR A 82 -9.20 6.93 6.66
C THR A 82 -9.35 6.57 5.19
N VAL A 83 -10.58 6.66 4.69
CA VAL A 83 -10.90 6.56 3.26
C VAL A 83 -11.70 7.79 2.88
N ARG A 84 -11.15 8.61 1.98
CA ARG A 84 -11.85 9.72 1.31
C ARG A 84 -11.82 9.46 -0.18
N ALA A 85 -13.01 9.37 -0.76
CA ALA A 85 -13.19 9.08 -2.17
C ALA A 85 -12.34 10.01 -3.04
N ASP A 86 -11.58 9.43 -3.95
CA ASP A 86 -10.75 10.09 -4.97
C ASP A 86 -9.68 11.06 -4.43
N GLU A 87 -9.41 11.04 -3.13
CA GLU A 87 -8.50 12.00 -2.49
C GLU A 87 -7.41 11.29 -1.66
N LEU A 88 -7.80 10.39 -0.76
CA LEU A 88 -6.91 9.93 0.30
C LEU A 88 -7.30 8.55 0.83
N ILE A 89 -6.30 7.68 0.94
CA ILE A 89 -6.36 6.47 1.77
C ILE A 89 -5.23 6.54 2.79
N ILE A 90 -5.57 6.35 4.06
CA ILE A 90 -4.61 6.09 5.14
C ILE A 90 -4.90 4.70 5.66
N GLN A 91 -3.89 3.84 5.67
CA GLN A 91 -4.02 2.47 6.16
C GLN A 91 -2.80 2.03 6.95
N THR A 92 -2.97 1.01 7.79
CA THR A 92 -1.81 0.23 8.25
C THR A 92 -1.48 -0.88 7.26
N PHE A 93 -0.25 -1.37 7.31
CA PHE A 93 0.21 -2.53 6.54
C PHE A 93 1.11 -3.39 7.41
N GLU A 94 0.81 -4.68 7.49
CA GLU A 94 1.61 -5.66 8.22
C GLU A 94 1.76 -6.94 7.38
N PHE A 95 3.00 -7.42 7.29
CA PHE A 95 3.29 -8.77 6.80
C PHE A 95 3.28 -9.75 7.98
N GLU A 96 2.39 -10.75 7.96
CA GLU A 96 2.22 -11.68 9.09
C GLU A 96 3.47 -12.54 9.38
N GLY A 97 4.39 -12.68 8.42
CA GLY A 97 5.67 -13.36 8.65
C GLY A 97 6.69 -12.51 9.44
N ALA A 98 6.40 -11.23 9.68
CA ALA A 98 7.17 -10.33 10.53
C ALA A 98 6.21 -9.61 11.49
N PRO A 99 5.68 -10.33 12.51
CA PRO A 99 4.65 -9.79 13.40
C PRO A 99 5.13 -8.55 14.15
N ASP A 100 4.19 -7.65 14.45
CA ASP A 100 4.39 -6.37 15.15
C ASP A 100 5.20 -5.32 14.35
N MET A 101 5.63 -5.65 13.13
CA MET A 101 6.27 -4.70 12.20
C MET A 101 5.21 -3.99 11.36
N VAL A 102 4.41 -3.15 12.02
CA VAL A 102 3.28 -2.43 11.39
C VAL A 102 3.72 -1.10 10.82
N ASN A 103 3.48 -0.91 9.52
CA ASN A 103 3.68 0.36 8.83
C ASN A 103 2.38 1.17 8.80
N ILE A 104 2.50 2.50 8.74
CA ILE A 104 1.40 3.37 8.35
C ILE A 104 1.65 3.95 6.96
N GLU A 105 0.66 3.82 6.08
CA GLU A 105 0.72 4.21 4.69
C GLU A 105 -0.27 5.33 4.41
N PHE A 106 0.21 6.35 3.71
CA PHE A 106 -0.57 7.45 3.18
C PHE A 106 -0.53 7.36 1.67
N MET A 107 -1.70 7.36 1.03
CA MET A 107 -1.86 7.34 -0.42
C MET A 107 -2.76 8.50 -0.82
N TRP A 108 -2.21 9.45 -1.55
CA TRP A 108 -2.92 10.60 -2.10
C TRP A 108 -3.18 10.40 -3.58
N PHE A 109 -4.41 10.71 -3.98
CA PHE A 109 -4.89 10.61 -5.34
C PHE A 109 -5.08 12.03 -5.88
N ASP A 110 -4.25 12.44 -6.83
CA ASP A 110 -4.34 13.76 -7.45
C ASP A 110 -4.93 13.63 -8.85
N ASP A 111 -5.96 14.42 -9.15
CA ASP A 111 -6.45 14.62 -10.53
C ASP A 111 -5.50 15.59 -11.26
N LEU A 112 -4.91 15.15 -12.37
CA LEU A 112 -4.03 15.97 -13.20
C LEU A 112 -4.79 16.64 -14.36
N GLY A 113 -6.09 16.36 -14.51
CA GLY A 113 -6.90 16.79 -15.64
C GLY A 113 -6.64 15.95 -16.89
N ALA A 114 -7.45 16.20 -17.92
CA ALA A 114 -7.38 15.50 -19.22
C ALA A 114 -7.43 13.96 -19.12
N GLY A 115 -8.13 13.43 -18.11
CA GLY A 115 -8.23 11.99 -17.88
C GLY A 115 -6.95 11.34 -17.35
N ARG A 116 -6.04 12.11 -16.74
CA ARG A 116 -4.80 11.63 -16.11
C ARG A 116 -4.85 11.83 -14.60
N SER A 117 -4.13 11.00 -13.86
CA SER A 117 -4.06 11.07 -12.40
C SER A 117 -2.66 10.74 -11.88
N ARG A 118 -2.42 11.07 -10.61
CA ARG A 118 -1.17 10.76 -9.90
C ARG A 118 -1.48 10.12 -8.56
N LEU A 119 -0.80 9.02 -8.28
CA LEU A 119 -0.71 8.43 -6.95
C LEU A 119 0.58 8.91 -6.30
N ARG A 120 0.48 9.56 -5.14
CA ARG A 120 1.62 9.80 -4.25
C ARG A 120 1.46 8.94 -3.02
N GLY A 121 2.56 8.34 -2.57
CA GLY A 121 2.54 7.46 -1.43
C GLY A 121 3.64 7.76 -0.44
N ARG A 122 3.36 7.50 0.84
CA ARG A 122 4.32 7.55 1.93
C ARG A 122 4.07 6.41 2.89
N SER A 123 5.04 5.52 3.05
CA SER A 123 4.98 4.39 3.99
C SER A 123 5.98 4.63 5.13
N ILE A 124 5.50 4.67 6.37
CA ILE A 124 6.32 4.95 7.55
C ILE A 124 6.46 3.67 8.36
N CYS A 125 7.69 3.19 8.48
CA CYS A 125 8.05 1.98 9.20
C CYS A 125 8.22 2.24 10.71
N PRO A 126 8.03 1.22 11.56
CA PRO A 126 8.17 1.38 13.01
C PRO A 126 9.62 1.58 13.47
N ASN A 127 10.59 1.12 12.68
CA ASN A 127 12.02 1.25 12.93
C ASN A 127 12.84 1.04 11.63
N THR A 128 14.14 1.28 11.71
CA THR A 128 15.06 1.14 10.56
C THR A 128 15.19 -0.30 10.09
N GLN A 129 15.16 -1.29 10.98
CA GLN A 129 15.21 -2.70 10.61
C GLN A 129 14.02 -3.11 9.73
N ALA A 130 12.81 -2.67 10.07
CA ALA A 130 11.60 -2.93 9.28
C ALA A 130 11.69 -2.30 7.89
N ARG A 131 12.15 -1.04 7.82
CA ARG A 131 12.37 -0.33 6.55
C ARG A 131 13.39 -1.07 5.67
N ASP A 132 14.54 -1.39 6.23
CA ASP A 132 15.64 -2.02 5.48
C ASP A 132 15.27 -3.45 5.03
N ALA A 133 14.47 -4.17 5.83
CA ALA A 133 13.89 -5.45 5.45
C ALA A 133 12.94 -5.33 4.25
N LEU A 134 12.06 -4.31 4.21
CA LEU A 134 11.16 -4.07 3.07
C LEU A 134 11.93 -3.69 1.80
N LEU A 135 12.94 -2.83 1.91
CA LEU A 135 13.77 -2.45 0.75
C LEU A 135 14.54 -3.66 0.19
N SER A 136 15.07 -4.52 1.07
CA SER A 136 15.80 -5.73 0.66
C SER A 136 14.90 -6.87 0.18
N SER A 137 13.59 -6.85 0.47
CA SER A 137 12.65 -7.89 0.04
C SER A 137 12.24 -7.80 -1.43
N GLY A 138 12.79 -6.84 -2.19
CA GLY A 138 12.39 -6.58 -3.58
C GLY A 138 11.08 -5.81 -3.71
N MET A 139 10.66 -5.09 -2.66
CA MET A 139 9.42 -4.30 -2.64
C MET A 139 9.32 -3.36 -3.86
N GLU A 140 10.39 -2.65 -4.21
CA GLU A 140 10.38 -1.70 -5.33
C GLU A 140 9.99 -2.37 -6.65
N SER A 141 10.61 -3.51 -6.99
CA SER A 141 10.26 -4.26 -8.21
C SER A 141 8.82 -4.78 -8.15
N GLY A 142 8.37 -5.27 -6.99
CA GLY A 142 6.99 -5.72 -6.83
C GLY A 142 5.97 -4.59 -6.98
N MET A 143 6.30 -3.38 -6.53
CA MET A 143 5.47 -2.19 -6.74
C MET A 143 5.43 -1.77 -8.22
N VAL A 144 6.58 -1.83 -8.92
CA VAL A 144 6.64 -1.56 -10.37
C VAL A 144 5.72 -2.51 -11.13
N ASP A 145 5.87 -3.82 -10.95
CA ASP A 145 5.03 -4.84 -11.58
C ASP A 145 3.53 -4.62 -11.26
N SER A 146 3.23 -4.30 -10.00
CA SER A 146 1.84 -4.05 -9.58
C SER A 146 1.24 -2.84 -10.31
N TYR A 147 2.00 -1.77 -10.48
CA TYR A 147 1.54 -0.57 -11.18
C TYR A 147 1.48 -0.78 -12.70
N GLU A 148 2.33 -1.62 -13.29
CA GLU A 148 2.19 -2.02 -14.70
C GLU A 148 0.92 -2.84 -14.94
N ARG A 149 0.58 -3.74 -14.01
CA ARG A 149 -0.72 -4.46 -14.04
C ARG A 149 -1.89 -3.50 -13.88
N LEU A 150 -1.73 -2.47 -13.06
CA LEU A 150 -2.74 -1.45 -12.86
C LEU A 150 -2.92 -0.59 -14.12
N ASP A 151 -1.84 -0.21 -14.80
CA ASP A 151 -1.89 0.47 -16.10
C ASP A 151 -2.73 -0.33 -17.12
N ALA A 152 -2.51 -1.64 -17.20
CA ALA A 152 -3.28 -2.51 -18.10
C ALA A 152 -4.74 -2.73 -17.68
N LEU A 153 -5.07 -2.49 -16.40
CA LEU A 153 -6.41 -2.66 -15.84
C LEU A 153 -7.26 -1.41 -16.02
N LEU A 154 -6.65 -0.23 -15.92
CA LEU A 154 -7.35 1.04 -15.93
C LEU A 154 -7.88 1.38 -17.33
N PRO A 155 -9.06 2.01 -17.42
CA PRO A 155 -9.54 2.53 -18.68
C PRO A 155 -8.65 3.69 -19.13
N THR A 156 -8.20 3.64 -20.37
CA THR A 156 -7.57 4.80 -21.02
C THR A 156 -8.63 5.86 -21.36
N PRO A 157 -8.27 7.15 -21.30
CA PRO A 157 -9.18 8.27 -21.57
C PRO A 157 -9.70 8.31 -23.02
#